data_AF-A0AA51M6K5-F1
#
_entry.id   AF-A0AA51M6K5-F1
#
_cell.length_a   1.000
_cell.length_b   1.000
_cell.length_c   1.000
_cell.angle_alpha   90.00
_cell.angle_beta   90.00
_cell.angle_gamma   90.00
#
_symmetry.space_group_name_H-M   'P 1'
#
loop_
_entity.id
_entity.type
_entity.pdbx_description
1 polymer ?
#
loop_
_entity_poly.entity_id
_entity_poly.type
_entity_poly.pdbx_seq_one_letter_code
_entity_poly.pdbx_strand_id
1 'polypeptide(L)'
;MVGMNVIKLSEQSQAIGEIIATVTDISEQSNFFAVNASIEAAKAGEFGKGFAVVAHEIHNLAGQSKKATANIRTLLTDIQRGVSSTVISTEKGTKSVAAAVRLTSDAREAIEVLTRSIADSSREVIEIASSIQDQAAGMDQISNTMENIRDAAERNLKITRKAEKTAEDLHELGILPKKITVQYHICCSSDDWAGC
;
A
#
# COMPACT_ATOMS: atom_id res chain seq x y z
N MET A 1 -21.75 19.75 5.02
CA MET A 1 -22.62 20.08 6.17
C MET A 1 -22.00 21.17 7.05
N VAL A 2 -20.77 21.03 7.55
CA VAL A 2 -20.10 22.07 8.36
C VAL A 2 -19.97 23.41 7.62
N GLY A 3 -19.53 23.42 6.35
CA GLY A 3 -19.39 24.66 5.57
C GLY A 3 -20.70 25.45 5.41
N MET A 4 -21.84 24.79 5.17
CA MET A 4 -23.13 25.47 5.02
C MET A 4 -23.62 26.13 6.31
N ASN A 5 -23.41 25.48 7.46
CA ASN A 5 -23.79 26.04 8.76
C ASN A 5 -22.93 27.26 9.11
N VAL A 6 -21.64 27.25 8.75
CA VAL A 6 -20.72 28.35 9.00
C VAL A 6 -21.04 29.56 8.11
N ILE A 7 -21.39 29.33 6.83
CA ILE A 7 -21.86 30.38 5.91
C ILE A 7 -23.14 31.03 6.45
N LYS A 8 -24.13 30.22 6.83
CA LYS A 8 -25.38 30.73 7.40
C LYS A 8 -25.17 31.56 8.66
N LEU A 9 -24.27 31.12 9.54
CA LEU A 9 -23.92 31.88 10.75
C LEU A 9 -23.22 33.20 10.42
N SER A 10 -22.40 33.23 9.37
CA SER A 10 -21.76 34.46 8.87
C SER A 10 -22.81 35.46 8.38
N GLU A 11 -23.76 35.02 7.57
CA GLU A 11 -24.87 35.85 7.06
C GLU A 11 -25.74 36.39 8.20
N GLN A 12 -26.10 35.53 9.16
CA GLN A 12 -26.86 35.93 10.36
C GLN A 12 -26.08 36.95 11.20
N SER A 13 -24.77 36.75 11.37
CA SER A 13 -23.92 37.69 12.11
C SER A 13 -23.85 39.05 11.41
N GLN A 14 -23.85 39.07 10.07
CA GLN A 14 -23.87 40.32 9.32
C GLN A 14 -25.20 41.06 9.48
N ALA A 15 -26.34 40.36 9.39
CA ALA A 15 -27.66 40.93 9.64
C ALA A 15 -27.80 41.50 11.06
N ILE A 16 -27.25 40.81 12.08
CA ILE A 16 -27.22 41.33 13.45
C ILE A 16 -26.39 42.63 13.52
N GLY A 17 -25.31 42.74 12.76
CA GLY A 17 -24.50 43.95 12.68
C GLY A 17 -25.28 45.16 12.18
N GLU A 18 -26.14 44.98 11.17
CA GLU A 18 -27.02 46.03 10.64
C GLU A 18 -28.08 46.47 11.66
N ILE A 19 -28.65 45.51 12.39
CA ILE A 19 -29.60 45.80 13.49
C ILE A 19 -28.89 46.61 14.59
N ILE A 20 -27.69 46.22 15.00
CA ILE A 20 -26.91 46.93 16.02
C ILE A 20 -26.62 48.37 15.60
N ALA A 21 -26.28 48.61 14.33
CA ALA A 21 -26.07 49.95 13.80
C ALA A 21 -27.35 50.79 13.93
N THR A 22 -28.50 50.24 13.52
CA THR A 22 -29.79 50.93 13.62
C THR A 22 -30.18 51.26 15.07
N VAL A 23 -29.96 50.33 16.02
CA VAL A 23 -30.24 50.58 17.45
C VAL A 23 -29.30 51.63 18.03
N THR A 24 -28.04 51.67 17.57
CA THR A 24 -27.08 52.71 17.95
C THR A 24 -27.57 54.08 17.50
N ASP A 25 -28.03 54.20 16.24
CA ASP A 25 -28.56 55.45 15.68
C ASP A 25 -29.83 55.91 16.43
N ILE A 26 -30.75 54.99 16.75
CA ILE A 26 -31.95 55.27 17.56
C ILE A 26 -31.55 55.79 18.95
N SER A 27 -30.52 55.19 19.56
CA SER A 27 -30.03 55.61 20.88
C SER A 27 -29.43 57.01 20.81
N GLU A 28 -28.70 57.35 19.75
CA GLU A 28 -28.15 58.70 19.55
C GLU A 28 -29.24 59.74 19.30
N GLN A 29 -30.26 59.42 18.50
CA GLN A 29 -31.42 60.30 18.30
C GLN A 29 -32.20 60.50 19.60
N SER A 30 -32.46 59.43 20.35
CA SER A 30 -33.15 59.50 21.64
C SER A 30 -32.38 60.37 22.64
N ASN A 31 -31.05 60.23 22.66
CA ASN A 31 -30.17 61.07 23.45
C ASN A 31 -30.26 62.55 23.05
N PHE A 32 -30.27 62.85 21.75
CA PHE A 32 -30.42 64.21 21.23
C PHE A 32 -31.79 64.82 21.61
N PHE A 33 -32.89 64.08 21.45
CA PHE A 33 -34.23 64.53 21.86
C PHE A 33 -34.32 64.77 23.37
N ALA A 34 -33.72 63.89 24.19
CA ALA A 34 -33.70 64.03 25.64
C ALA A 34 -32.97 65.29 26.12
N VAL A 35 -31.86 65.64 25.47
CA VAL A 35 -31.12 66.88 25.76
C VAL A 35 -31.98 68.10 25.40
N ASN A 36 -32.61 68.11 24.22
CA ASN A 36 -33.49 69.20 23.81
C ASN A 36 -34.71 69.35 24.74
N ALA A 37 -35.32 68.24 25.15
CA ALA A 37 -36.42 68.23 26.11
C ALA A 37 -35.98 68.75 27.48
N SER A 38 -34.76 68.42 27.94
CA SER A 38 -34.20 68.96 29.19
C SER A 38 -34.00 70.47 29.12
N ILE A 39 -33.53 70.99 27.97
CA ILE A 39 -33.38 72.42 27.74
C ILE A 39 -34.74 73.13 27.79
N GLU A 40 -35.75 72.62 27.09
CA GLU A 40 -37.07 73.24 27.05
C GLU A 40 -37.80 73.15 28.40
N ALA A 41 -37.60 72.05 29.14
CA ALA A 41 -38.08 71.91 30.51
C ALA A 41 -37.45 72.94 31.47
N ALA A 42 -36.15 73.21 31.35
CA ALA A 42 -35.49 74.27 32.13
C ALA A 42 -36.05 75.66 31.77
N LYS A 43 -36.38 75.89 30.50
CA LYS A 43 -36.94 77.14 29.98
C LYS A 43 -38.36 77.41 30.50
N ALA A 44 -39.15 76.37 30.75
CA ALA A 44 -40.48 76.45 31.34
C ALA A 44 -40.49 76.73 32.86
N GLY A 45 -39.33 76.78 33.52
CA GLY A 45 -39.22 77.10 34.94
C GLY A 45 -39.91 76.09 35.85
N GLU A 46 -40.76 76.55 36.78
CA GLU A 46 -41.47 75.67 37.71
C GLU A 46 -42.41 74.67 37.02
N PHE A 47 -43.03 75.05 35.91
CA PHE A 47 -43.96 74.19 35.16
C PHE A 47 -43.24 73.04 34.44
N GLY A 48 -41.93 73.15 34.22
CA GLY A 48 -41.12 72.16 33.50
C GLY A 48 -40.48 71.09 34.38
N LYS A 49 -40.56 71.19 35.72
CA LYS A 49 -39.85 70.29 36.65
C LYS A 49 -40.14 68.79 36.41
N GLY A 50 -41.40 68.42 36.16
CA GLY A 50 -41.77 67.04 35.85
C GLY A 50 -41.22 66.56 34.50
N PHE A 51 -41.23 67.42 33.49
CA PHE A 51 -40.65 67.13 32.17
C PHE A 51 -39.13 66.99 32.21
N ALA A 52 -38.44 67.78 33.06
CA ALA A 52 -37.00 67.68 33.23
C ALA A 52 -36.57 66.32 33.77
N VAL A 53 -37.32 65.74 34.71
CA VAL A 53 -37.05 64.40 35.26
C VAL A 53 -37.21 63.33 34.17
N VAL A 54 -38.29 63.40 33.39
CA VAL A 54 -38.52 62.45 32.28
C VAL A 54 -37.42 62.56 31.23
N ALA A 55 -37.03 63.79 30.86
CA ALA A 55 -35.97 64.02 29.88
C ALA A 55 -34.60 63.47 30.36
N HIS A 56 -34.29 63.61 31.65
CA HIS A 56 -33.08 63.02 32.23
C HIS A 56 -33.09 61.49 32.19
N GLU A 57 -34.24 60.86 32.47
CA GLU A 57 -34.36 59.40 32.42
C GLU A 57 -34.20 58.85 30.98
N ILE A 58 -34.77 59.54 29.98
CA ILE A 58 -34.59 59.17 28.56
C ILE A 58 -33.11 59.32 28.16
N HIS A 59 -32.43 60.37 28.61
CA HIS A 59 -30.99 60.55 28.36
C HIS A 59 -30.17 59.39 28.94
N ASN A 60 -30.46 59.00 30.18
CA ASN A 60 -29.79 57.89 30.84
C ASN A 60 -30.04 56.55 30.13
N LEU A 61 -31.29 56.25 29.76
CA LEU A 61 -31.67 55.05 29.00
C LEU A 61 -30.99 55.00 27.62
N ALA A 62 -30.94 56.13 26.91
CA ALA A 62 -30.25 56.23 25.63
C ALA A 62 -28.75 55.97 25.76
N GLY A 63 -28.10 56.50 26.81
CA GLY A 63 -26.71 56.23 27.13
C GLY A 63 -26.44 54.75 27.45
N GLN A 64 -27.30 54.13 28.26
CA GLN A 64 -27.22 52.71 28.58
C GLN A 64 -27.40 51.83 27.33
N SER A 65 -28.36 52.17 26.46
CA SER A 65 -28.59 51.49 25.18
C SER A 65 -27.36 51.57 24.26
N LYS A 66 -26.74 52.75 24.14
CA LYS A 66 -25.49 52.94 23.39
C LYS A 66 -24.34 52.10 23.94
N LYS A 67 -24.21 52.00 25.27
CA LYS A 67 -23.19 51.17 25.91
C LYS A 67 -23.43 49.68 25.66
N ALA A 68 -24.69 49.23 25.75
CA ALA A 68 -25.06 47.83 25.51
C ALA A 68 -24.81 47.42 24.06
N THR A 69 -25.22 48.25 23.09
CA THR A 69 -24.97 48.00 21.65
C THR A 69 -23.48 47.96 21.31
N ALA A 70 -22.66 48.82 21.92
CA ALA A 70 -21.20 48.77 21.77
C ALA A 70 -20.61 47.45 22.27
N ASN A 71 -21.06 46.94 23.42
CA ASN A 71 -20.62 45.64 23.95
C ASN A 71 -21.02 44.49 23.01
N ILE A 72 -22.26 44.49 22.51
CA ILE A 72 -22.73 43.47 21.57
C ILE A 72 -21.94 43.52 20.25
N ARG A 73 -21.58 44.71 19.75
CA ARG A 73 -20.74 44.86 18.56
C ARG A 73 -19.36 44.21 18.74
N THR A 74 -18.74 44.35 19.91
CA THR A 74 -17.48 43.67 20.22
C THR A 74 -17.65 42.15 20.18
N LEU A 75 -18.67 41.62 20.86
CA LEU A 75 -18.98 40.18 20.85
C LEU A 75 -19.24 39.66 19.44
N LEU A 76 -19.99 40.41 18.62
CA LEU A 76 -20.28 40.05 17.24
C LEU A 76 -19.00 39.97 16.39
N THR A 77 -18.06 40.90 16.61
CA THR A 77 -16.76 40.90 15.93
C THR A 77 -15.93 39.67 16.31
N ASP A 78 -15.94 39.27 17.60
CA ASP A 78 -15.27 38.06 18.06
C ASP A 78 -15.89 36.79 17.46
N ILE A 79 -17.23 36.73 17.37
CA ILE A 79 -17.95 35.63 16.71
C ILE A 79 -17.55 35.55 15.23
N GLN A 80 -17.56 36.66 14.49
CA GLN A 80 -17.15 36.71 13.08
C GLN A 80 -15.71 36.22 12.87
N ARG A 81 -14.78 36.59 13.76
CA ARG A 81 -13.40 36.09 13.74
C ARG A 81 -13.34 34.57 13.97
N GLY A 82 -14.10 34.05 14.94
CA GLY A 82 -14.19 32.62 15.22
C GLY A 82 -14.77 31.82 14.04
N VAL A 83 -15.81 32.35 13.40
CA VAL A 83 -16.42 31.79 12.18
C VAL A 83 -15.39 31.69 11.06
N SER A 84 -14.67 32.79 10.76
CA SER A 84 -13.63 32.81 9.73
C SER A 84 -12.51 31.79 9.98
N SER A 85 -12.01 31.71 11.23
CA SER A 85 -11.01 30.70 11.62
C SER A 85 -11.51 29.27 11.44
N THR A 86 -12.79 29.02 11.73
CA THR A 86 -13.44 27.72 11.54
C THR A 86 -13.54 27.34 10.06
N VAL A 87 -13.87 28.30 9.17
CA VAL A 87 -13.86 28.06 7.71
C VAL A 87 -12.48 27.61 7.26
N ILE A 88 -11.44 28.38 7.58
CA ILE A 88 -10.06 28.08 7.17
C ILE A 88 -9.62 26.69 7.65
N SER A 89 -9.92 26.36 8.92
CA SER A 89 -9.59 25.07 9.51
C SER A 89 -10.34 23.92 8.82
N THR A 90 -11.62 24.13 8.49
CA THR A 90 -12.45 23.15 7.78
C THR A 90 -11.98 22.93 6.35
N GLU A 91 -11.59 23.99 5.64
CA GLU A 91 -11.02 23.90 4.29
C GLU A 91 -9.70 23.12 4.29
N LYS A 92 -8.81 23.44 5.25
CA LYS A 92 -7.56 22.71 5.43
C LYS A 92 -7.83 21.23 5.74
N GLY A 93 -8.76 20.95 6.64
CA GLY A 93 -9.17 19.58 6.97
C GLY A 93 -9.71 18.83 5.75
N THR A 94 -10.53 19.49 4.92
CA THR A 94 -11.07 18.91 3.69
C THR A 94 -9.96 18.55 2.69
N LYS A 95 -8.97 19.44 2.51
CA LYS A 95 -7.80 19.16 1.66
C LYS A 95 -6.97 18.00 2.19
N SER A 96 -6.74 17.93 3.50
CA SER A 96 -6.02 16.82 4.14
C SER A 96 -6.74 15.49 3.96
N VAL A 97 -8.07 15.45 4.12
CA VAL A 97 -8.88 14.26 3.89
C VAL A 97 -8.80 13.83 2.42
N ALA A 98 -8.89 14.76 1.47
CA ALA A 98 -8.76 14.43 0.04
C ALA A 98 -7.38 13.82 -0.29
N ALA A 99 -6.31 14.37 0.29
CA ALA A 99 -4.97 13.82 0.13
C ALA A 99 -4.84 12.42 0.76
N ALA A 100 -5.43 12.21 1.94
CA ALA A 100 -5.45 10.91 2.61
C ALA A 100 -6.20 9.85 1.77
N VAL A 101 -7.36 10.20 1.22
CA VAL A 101 -8.13 9.30 0.32
C VAL A 101 -7.28 8.88 -0.89
N ARG A 102 -6.54 9.81 -1.50
CA ARG A 102 -5.65 9.49 -2.62
C ARG A 102 -4.55 8.50 -2.18
N LEU A 103 -3.85 8.81 -1.08
CA LEU A 103 -2.78 7.95 -0.56
C LEU A 103 -3.30 6.54 -0.20
N THR A 104 -4.50 6.44 0.37
CA THR A 104 -5.14 5.14 0.65
C THR A 104 -5.48 4.40 -0.63
N SER A 105 -5.91 5.09 -1.69
CA SER A 105 -6.14 4.46 -2.99
C SER A 105 -4.84 3.91 -3.59
N ASP A 106 -3.76 4.67 -3.56
CA ASP A 106 -2.45 4.25 -4.06
C ASP A 106 -1.92 3.04 -3.28
N ALA A 107 -2.07 3.05 -1.96
CA ALA A 107 -1.71 1.93 -1.10
C ALA A 107 -2.54 0.67 -1.41
N ARG A 108 -3.84 0.82 -1.69
CA ARG A 108 -4.70 -0.30 -2.09
C ARG A 108 -4.22 -0.93 -3.40
N GLU A 109 -3.89 -0.11 -4.41
CA GLU A 109 -3.38 -0.61 -5.69
C GLU A 109 -2.05 -1.36 -5.50
N ALA A 110 -1.14 -0.83 -4.70
CA ALA A 110 0.12 -1.51 -4.38
C ALA A 110 -0.10 -2.87 -3.70
N ILE A 111 -1.06 -2.96 -2.76
CA ILE A 111 -1.42 -4.22 -2.10
C ILE A 111 -2.05 -5.21 -3.08
N GLU A 112 -2.88 -4.75 -4.03
CA GLU A 112 -3.47 -5.60 -5.07
C GLU A 112 -2.40 -6.15 -6.03
N VAL A 113 -1.38 -5.37 -6.36
CA VAL A 113 -0.21 -5.84 -7.12
C VAL A 113 0.58 -6.88 -6.33
N LEU A 114 0.93 -6.59 -5.08
CA LEU A 114 1.66 -7.52 -4.21
C LEU A 114 0.94 -8.86 -4.04
N THR A 115 -0.38 -8.82 -3.87
CA THR A 115 -1.21 -10.02 -3.72
C THR A 115 -1.16 -10.89 -4.97
N ARG A 116 -1.21 -10.28 -6.16
CA ARG A 116 -1.06 -11.00 -7.44
C ARG A 116 0.32 -11.62 -7.57
N SER A 117 1.38 -10.86 -7.29
CA SER A 117 2.76 -11.38 -7.33
C SER A 117 2.96 -12.57 -6.38
N ILE A 118 2.40 -12.53 -5.17
CA ILE A 118 2.47 -13.65 -4.22
C ILE A 118 1.75 -14.88 -4.77
N ALA A 119 0.57 -14.71 -5.38
CA ALA A 119 -0.18 -15.81 -5.99
C ALA A 119 0.58 -16.45 -7.17
N ASP A 120 1.24 -15.63 -8.00
CA ASP A 120 2.05 -16.10 -9.12
C ASP A 120 3.30 -16.85 -8.61
N SER A 121 4.05 -16.28 -7.66
CA SER A 121 5.18 -16.98 -7.04
C SER A 121 4.78 -18.30 -6.38
N SER A 122 3.61 -18.35 -5.73
CA SER A 122 3.11 -19.61 -5.16
C SER A 122 2.84 -20.67 -6.23
N ARG A 123 2.39 -20.26 -7.42
CA ARG A 123 2.16 -21.19 -8.54
C ARG A 123 3.48 -21.70 -9.12
N GLU A 124 4.45 -20.81 -9.31
CA GLU A 124 5.79 -21.17 -9.76
C GLU A 124 6.45 -22.18 -8.81
N VAL A 125 6.30 -22.01 -7.50
CA VAL A 125 6.80 -22.98 -6.51
C VAL A 125 6.17 -24.36 -6.69
N ILE A 126 4.88 -24.45 -6.99
CA ILE A 126 4.19 -25.72 -7.26
C ILE A 126 4.73 -26.36 -8.55
N GLU A 127 4.94 -25.56 -9.60
CA GLU A 127 5.52 -26.05 -10.87
C GLU A 127 6.97 -26.54 -10.70
N ILE A 128 7.78 -25.85 -9.90
CA ILE A 128 9.13 -26.27 -9.54
C ILE A 128 9.08 -27.59 -8.78
N ALA A 129 8.19 -27.73 -7.80
CA ALA A 129 8.04 -28.97 -7.04
C ALA A 129 7.66 -30.15 -7.95
N SER A 130 6.75 -29.93 -8.91
CA SER A 130 6.39 -30.94 -9.92
C SER A 130 7.60 -31.31 -10.80
N SER A 131 8.35 -30.31 -11.27
CA SER A 131 9.53 -30.53 -12.10
C SER A 131 10.62 -31.32 -11.37
N ILE A 132 10.78 -31.10 -10.06
CA ILE A 132 11.69 -31.87 -9.20
C ILE A 132 11.24 -33.33 -9.10
N GLN A 133 9.93 -33.61 -9.02
CA GLN A 133 9.42 -34.98 -9.01
C GLN A 133 9.71 -35.69 -10.33
N ASP A 134 9.49 -35.03 -11.47
CA ASP A 134 9.81 -35.57 -12.79
C ASP A 134 11.32 -35.82 -12.95
N GLN A 135 12.16 -34.90 -12.45
CA GLN A 135 13.61 -35.06 -12.46
C GLN A 135 14.05 -36.25 -11.61
N ALA A 136 13.45 -36.46 -10.42
CA ALA A 136 13.75 -37.60 -9.57
C ALA A 136 13.41 -38.93 -10.28
N ALA A 137 12.23 -39.03 -10.90
CA ALA A 137 11.85 -40.20 -11.69
C ALA A 137 12.81 -40.44 -12.87
N GLY A 138 13.26 -39.36 -13.55
CA GLY A 138 14.28 -39.44 -14.60
C GLY A 138 15.63 -39.96 -14.08
N MET A 139 16.05 -39.54 -12.89
CA MET A 139 17.30 -40.03 -12.26
C MET A 139 17.21 -41.52 -11.91
N ASP A 140 16.06 -42.00 -11.44
CA ASP A 140 15.84 -43.44 -11.19
C ASP A 140 15.95 -44.24 -12.50
N GLN A 141 15.37 -43.74 -13.58
CA GLN A 141 15.49 -44.39 -14.89
C GLN A 141 16.94 -44.43 -15.40
N ILE A 142 17.70 -43.35 -15.22
CA ILE A 142 19.13 -43.31 -15.56
C ILE A 142 19.90 -44.32 -14.73
N SER A 143 19.65 -44.39 -13.42
CA SER A 143 20.32 -45.33 -12.52
C SER A 143 20.09 -46.78 -12.95
N ASN A 144 18.84 -47.14 -13.27
CA ASN A 144 18.50 -48.46 -13.80
C ASN A 144 19.18 -48.74 -15.15
N THR A 145 19.29 -47.73 -16.01
CA THR A 145 19.97 -47.88 -17.31
C THR A 145 21.47 -48.10 -17.12
N MET A 146 22.09 -47.42 -16.16
CA MET A 146 23.51 -47.59 -15.82
C MET A 146 23.79 -48.99 -15.26
N GLU A 147 22.88 -49.55 -14.47
CA GLU A 147 22.96 -50.93 -14.01
C GLU A 147 22.90 -51.93 -15.19
N ASN A 148 21.95 -51.74 -16.12
CA ASN A 148 21.87 -52.57 -17.32
C ASN A 148 23.14 -52.48 -18.19
N ILE A 149 23.74 -51.29 -18.30
CA ILE A 149 25.01 -51.08 -19.01
C ILE A 149 26.15 -51.82 -18.32
N ARG A 150 26.25 -51.74 -16.98
CA ARG A 150 27.25 -52.47 -16.19
C ARG A 150 27.13 -53.97 -16.44
N ASP A 151 25.93 -54.51 -16.37
CA ASP A 151 25.68 -55.94 -16.59
C ASP A 151 26.03 -56.38 -18.02
N ALA A 152 25.71 -55.55 -19.02
CA ALA A 152 26.10 -55.79 -20.41
C ALA A 152 27.62 -55.76 -20.59
N ALA A 153 28.31 -54.81 -19.96
CA ALA A 153 29.77 -54.73 -19.99
C ALA A 153 30.43 -55.97 -19.35
N GLU A 154 29.90 -56.44 -18.21
CA GLU A 154 30.38 -57.68 -17.58
C GLU A 154 30.16 -58.92 -18.45
N ARG A 155 29.00 -59.03 -19.10
CA ARG A 155 28.73 -60.11 -20.08
C ARG A 155 29.70 -60.06 -21.25
N ASN A 156 29.95 -58.88 -21.81
CA ASN A 156 30.89 -58.70 -22.90
C ASN A 156 32.30 -59.11 -22.50
N LEU A 157 32.79 -58.70 -21.32
CA LEU A 157 34.09 -59.14 -20.80
C LEU A 157 34.19 -60.66 -20.69
N LYS A 158 33.14 -61.33 -20.20
CA LYS A 158 33.09 -62.80 -20.12
C LYS A 158 33.12 -63.45 -21.51
N ILE A 159 32.39 -62.90 -22.49
CA ILE A 159 32.39 -63.38 -23.87
C ILE A 159 33.77 -63.21 -24.50
N THR A 160 34.39 -62.04 -24.35
CA THR A 160 35.74 -61.77 -24.88
C THR A 160 36.76 -62.74 -24.31
N ARG A 161 36.76 -62.99 -22.99
CA ARG A 161 37.66 -64.00 -22.38
C ARG A 161 37.44 -65.41 -22.92
N LYS A 162 36.19 -65.80 -23.15
CA LYS A 162 35.87 -67.10 -23.78
C LYS A 162 36.37 -67.16 -25.22
N ALA A 163 36.19 -66.08 -25.98
CA ALA A 163 36.65 -65.98 -27.36
C ALA A 163 38.18 -66.05 -27.44
N GLU A 164 38.89 -65.35 -26.55
CA GLU A 164 40.35 -65.40 -26.41
C GLU A 164 40.81 -66.84 -26.14
N LYS A 165 40.25 -67.50 -25.12
CA LYS A 165 40.56 -68.91 -24.84
C LYS A 165 40.27 -69.83 -26.03
N THR A 166 39.14 -69.63 -26.71
CA THR A 166 38.79 -70.44 -27.89
C THR A 166 39.79 -70.21 -29.04
N ALA A 167 40.28 -68.99 -29.20
CA ALA A 167 41.31 -68.67 -30.18
C ALA A 167 42.67 -69.31 -29.83
N GLU A 168 43.04 -69.34 -28.54
CA GLU A 168 44.20 -70.08 -28.05
C GLU A 168 44.08 -71.58 -28.31
N ASP A 169 42.96 -72.19 -27.94
CA ASP A 169 42.68 -73.62 -28.17
C ASP A 169 42.74 -73.96 -29.68
N LEU A 170 42.16 -73.11 -30.54
CA LEU A 170 42.24 -73.25 -32.00
C LEU A 170 43.66 -73.09 -32.53
N HIS A 171 44.46 -72.18 -31.96
CA HIS A 171 45.86 -72.01 -32.33
C HIS A 171 46.67 -73.27 -31.98
N GLU A 172 46.48 -73.83 -30.79
CA GLU A 172 47.12 -75.08 -30.37
C GLU A 172 46.74 -76.26 -31.27
N LEU A 173 45.45 -76.41 -31.59
CA LEU A 173 44.99 -77.43 -32.53
C LEU A 173 45.56 -77.22 -33.94
N GLY A 174 45.76 -75.98 -34.39
CA GLY A 174 46.35 -75.67 -35.68
C GLY A 174 47.84 -76.02 -35.79
N ILE A 175 48.61 -75.93 -34.70
CA ILE A 175 50.03 -76.32 -34.66
C ILE A 175 50.23 -77.82 -34.46
N LEU A 176 49.24 -78.54 -33.92
CA LEU A 176 49.33 -79.95 -33.60
C LEU A 176 49.63 -80.83 -34.84
N PRO A 177 48.94 -80.70 -35.99
CA PRO A 177 49.29 -81.42 -37.21
C PRO A 177 50.71 -81.13 -37.68
N LYS A 178 51.17 -79.87 -37.59
CA LYS A 178 52.56 -79.52 -37.95
C LYS A 178 53.57 -80.25 -37.06
N LYS A 179 53.34 -80.30 -35.74
CA LYS A 179 54.20 -81.04 -34.80
C LYS A 179 54.20 -82.53 -35.13
N ILE A 180 53.02 -83.12 -35.35
CA ILE A 180 52.89 -84.53 -35.71
C ILE A 180 53.62 -84.83 -37.02
N THR A 181 53.45 -84.02 -38.08
CA THR A 181 54.13 -84.24 -39.37
C THR A 181 55.65 -84.13 -39.26
N VAL A 182 56.17 -83.16 -38.49
CA VAL A 182 57.62 -83.04 -38.24
C VAL A 182 58.13 -84.27 -37.49
N GLN A 183 57.41 -84.74 -36.47
CA GLN A 183 57.80 -85.93 -35.72
C GLN A 183 57.76 -87.21 -36.56
N TYR A 184 56.74 -87.38 -37.39
CA TYR A 184 56.68 -88.47 -38.38
C TYR A 184 57.81 -88.39 -39.40
N HIS A 185 58.16 -87.21 -39.90
CA HIS A 185 59.26 -87.03 -40.85
C HIS A 185 60.62 -87.38 -40.22
N ILE A 186 60.85 -86.99 -38.96
CA ILE A 186 62.07 -87.35 -38.22
C ILE A 186 62.15 -88.88 -38.04
N CYS A 187 61.09 -89.54 -37.57
CA CYS A 187 61.09 -91.00 -37.39
C CYS A 187 61.22 -91.78 -38.70
N CYS A 188 60.65 -91.28 -39.81
CA CYS A 188 60.81 -91.89 -41.12
C CYS A 188 62.23 -91.72 -41.71
N SER A 189 62.97 -90.68 -41.29
CA SER A 189 64.36 -90.44 -41.73
C SER A 189 65.39 -91.24 -40.93
N SER A 190 65.06 -91.72 -39.73
CA SER A 190 66.01 -92.37 -38.82
C SER A 190 65.95 -93.90 -38.86
N ASP A 191 65.10 -94.52 -39.69
CA ASP A 191 64.84 -95.97 -39.75
C ASP A 191 64.57 -96.63 -38.37
N ASP A 192 64.19 -95.83 -37.37
CA ASP A 192 64.03 -96.25 -35.97
C ASP A 192 62.57 -96.16 -35.56
N TRP A 193 61.81 -97.18 -35.96
CA TRP A 193 60.36 -97.31 -35.71
C TRP A 193 60.02 -97.78 -34.29
N ALA A 194 61.02 -98.06 -33.44
CA ALA A 194 60.80 -98.62 -32.10
C ALA A 194 60.62 -97.54 -31.00
N GLY A 195 60.95 -96.28 -31.29
CA GLY A 195 60.85 -95.13 -30.37
C GLY A 195 59.81 -94.07 -30.75
N CYS A 196 59.07 -94.30 -31.83
CA CYS A 196 57.84 -93.62 -32.21
C CYS A 196 56.66 -94.58 -31.98
#